data_AF-G9F9Y7-F1
#
_entry.id   AF-G9F9Y7-F1
#
_cell.length_a   1.000
_cell.length_b   1.000
_cell.length_c   1.000
_cell.angle_alpha   90.00
_cell.angle_beta   90.00
_cell.angle_gamma   90.00
#
_symmetry.space_group_name_H-M   'P 1'
#
loop_
_entity.id
_entity.type
_entity.pdbx_description
1 polymer ?
#
loop_
_entity_poly.entity_id
_entity_poly.type
_entity_poly.pdbx_seq_one_letter_code
_entity_poly.pdbx_strand_id
1 'polypeptide(L)'
;RNQRQFMGEDLESLSLKELQNLEQQLDSAIKHVRSRKNQLMFESISELQRKDKSLQEQNNNLAKKIKEKEKEKAMAEQEDLLQENQALDASTLLLEQRLQLSNTISIPEARDKTCEDPVTPTHNRVNALLPAWMLRHLND
;
A
#
# COMPACT_ATOMS: atom_id res chain seq x y z
N ARG A 1 -49.55 -47.06 -18.82
CA ARG A 1 -50.62 -46.87 -19.84
C ARG A 1 -50.65 -45.43 -20.36
N ASN A 2 -50.63 -44.40 -19.50
CA ASN A 2 -50.76 -43.00 -19.95
C ASN A 2 -49.50 -42.40 -20.63
N GLN A 3 -48.29 -42.83 -20.24
CA GLN A 3 -47.05 -42.27 -20.83
C GLN A 3 -46.90 -42.51 -22.33
N ARG A 4 -47.28 -43.70 -22.81
CA ARG A 4 -47.31 -44.02 -24.25
C ARG A 4 -48.25 -43.10 -25.01
N GLN A 5 -49.44 -42.83 -24.45
CA GLN A 5 -50.40 -41.88 -25.02
C GLN A 5 -49.85 -40.46 -25.07
N PHE A 6 -49.18 -39.98 -24.02
CA PHE A 6 -48.48 -38.69 -24.06
C PHE A 6 -47.34 -38.63 -25.09
N MET A 7 -46.78 -39.78 -25.47
CA MET A 7 -45.78 -39.90 -26.54
C MET A 7 -46.39 -40.11 -27.93
N GLY A 8 -47.73 -40.12 -28.05
CA GLY A 8 -48.44 -40.30 -29.31
C GLY A 8 -48.68 -41.76 -29.70
N GLU A 9 -48.48 -42.71 -28.79
CA GLU A 9 -48.67 -44.15 -28.98
C GLU A 9 -50.00 -44.64 -28.39
N ASP A 10 -50.52 -45.79 -28.83
CA ASP A 10 -51.77 -46.41 -28.34
C ASP A 10 -53.03 -45.51 -28.43
N LEU A 11 -53.07 -44.55 -29.38
CA LEU A 11 -54.15 -43.56 -29.50
C LEU A 11 -55.46 -44.11 -30.07
N GLU A 12 -55.41 -45.24 -30.79
CA GLU A 12 -56.57 -45.87 -31.44
C GLU A 12 -57.69 -46.26 -30.46
N SER A 13 -57.34 -46.44 -29.18
CA SER A 13 -58.27 -46.78 -28.11
C SER A 13 -58.99 -45.57 -27.49
N LEU A 14 -58.62 -44.35 -27.88
CA LEU A 14 -59.14 -43.11 -27.31
C LEU A 14 -60.31 -42.56 -28.14
N SER A 15 -61.32 -42.05 -27.46
CA SER A 15 -62.38 -41.24 -28.07
C SER A 15 -61.86 -39.84 -28.44
N LEU A 16 -62.58 -39.15 -29.34
CA LEU A 16 -62.27 -37.78 -29.75
C LEU A 16 -62.13 -36.83 -28.55
N LYS A 17 -62.99 -36.98 -27.54
CA LYS A 17 -62.98 -36.15 -26.33
C LYS A 17 -61.73 -36.40 -25.48
N GLU A 18 -61.29 -37.65 -25.38
CA GLU A 18 -60.07 -38.01 -24.66
C GLU A 18 -58.82 -37.51 -25.39
N LEU A 19 -58.79 -37.61 -26.72
CA LEU A 19 -57.74 -37.03 -27.56
C LEU A 19 -57.62 -35.51 -27.37
N GLN A 20 -58.75 -34.79 -27.40
CA GLN A 20 -58.75 -33.33 -27.19
C GLN A 20 -58.24 -32.96 -25.78
N ASN A 21 -58.63 -33.74 -24.75
CA ASN A 21 -58.15 -33.54 -23.40
C ASN A 21 -56.65 -33.86 -23.25
N LEU A 22 -56.16 -34.87 -23.97
CA LEU A 22 -54.74 -35.23 -24.01
C LEU A 22 -53.92 -34.10 -24.64
N GLU A 23 -54.39 -33.54 -25.76
CA GLU A 23 -53.77 -32.40 -26.44
C GLU A 23 -53.69 -31.16 -25.52
N GLN A 24 -54.79 -30.82 -24.83
CA GLN A 24 -54.80 -29.68 -23.90
C GLN A 24 -53.84 -29.87 -22.71
N GLN A 25 -53.73 -31.09 -22.20
CA GLN A 25 -52.77 -31.42 -21.14
C GLN A 25 -51.34 -31.26 -21.62
N LEU A 26 -51.01 -31.74 -22.83
CA LEU A 26 -49.68 -31.60 -23.41
C LEU A 26 -49.33 -30.15 -23.68
N ASP A 27 -50.22 -29.36 -24.27
CA ASP A 27 -50.01 -27.94 -24.53
C ASP A 27 -49.77 -27.17 -23.22
N SER A 28 -50.58 -27.42 -22.19
CA SER A 28 -50.43 -26.81 -20.87
C SER A 28 -49.10 -27.18 -20.21
N ALA A 29 -48.73 -28.47 -20.25
CA ALA A 29 -47.48 -28.95 -19.68
C ALA A 29 -46.26 -28.35 -20.39
N ILE A 30 -46.28 -28.29 -21.73
CA ILE A 30 -45.21 -27.68 -22.53
C ILE A 30 -45.07 -26.18 -22.21
N LYS A 31 -46.19 -25.45 -22.13
CA LYS A 31 -46.18 -24.04 -21.71
C LYS A 31 -45.57 -23.87 -20.32
N HIS A 32 -45.93 -24.73 -19.38
CA HIS A 32 -45.38 -24.69 -18.02
C HIS A 32 -43.86 -24.97 -18.00
N VAL A 33 -43.39 -26.00 -18.70
CA VAL A 33 -41.96 -26.33 -18.81
C VAL A 33 -41.18 -25.17 -19.43
N ARG A 34 -41.66 -24.57 -20.52
CA ARG A 34 -41.03 -23.41 -21.15
C ARG A 34 -40.99 -22.21 -20.22
N SER A 35 -42.11 -21.90 -19.55
CA SER A 35 -42.20 -20.81 -18.58
C SER A 35 -41.19 -21.00 -17.45
N ARG A 36 -41.13 -22.19 -16.86
CA ARG A 36 -40.19 -22.50 -15.78
C ARG A 36 -38.73 -22.42 -16.23
N LYS A 37 -38.41 -22.94 -17.42
CA LYS A 37 -37.06 -22.83 -18.00
C LYS A 37 -36.65 -21.38 -18.19
N ASN A 38 -37.56 -20.55 -18.72
CA ASN A 38 -37.30 -19.13 -18.93
C ASN A 38 -37.12 -18.39 -17.60
N GLN A 39 -37.98 -18.67 -16.61
CA GLN A 39 -37.86 -18.09 -15.27
C GLN A 39 -36.48 -18.38 -14.66
N LEU A 40 -36.06 -19.65 -14.64
CA LEU A 40 -34.76 -20.05 -14.10
C LEU A 40 -33.60 -19.40 -14.87
N MET A 41 -33.72 -19.27 -16.18
CA MET A 41 -32.72 -18.57 -17.01
C MET A 41 -32.62 -17.09 -16.63
N PHE A 42 -33.73 -16.39 -16.46
CA PHE A 42 -33.74 -14.99 -16.03
C PHE A 42 -33.21 -14.79 -14.61
N GLU A 43 -33.54 -15.70 -13.69
CA GLU A 43 -32.99 -15.71 -12.34
C GLU A 43 -31.46 -15.87 -12.39
N SER A 44 -30.95 -16.85 -13.14
CA SER A 44 -29.51 -17.06 -13.30
C SER A 44 -28.80 -15.85 -13.93
N ILE A 45 -29.38 -15.24 -14.97
CA ILE A 45 -28.82 -14.04 -15.60
C ILE A 45 -28.75 -12.89 -14.58
N SER A 46 -29.83 -12.69 -13.81
CA SER A 46 -29.90 -11.60 -12.83
C SER A 46 -28.89 -11.79 -11.70
N GLU A 47 -28.70 -13.03 -11.22
CA GLU A 47 -27.70 -13.36 -10.22
C GLU A 47 -26.28 -13.10 -10.71
N LEU A 48 -25.97 -13.53 -11.95
CA LEU A 48 -24.66 -13.30 -12.55
C LEU A 48 -24.39 -11.81 -12.75
N GLN A 49 -25.36 -11.04 -13.24
CA GLN A 49 -25.24 -9.59 -13.40
C GLN A 49 -25.03 -8.86 -12.05
N ARG A 50 -25.64 -9.33 -10.97
CA ARG A 50 -25.42 -8.78 -9.63
C ARG A 50 -23.99 -9.04 -9.15
N LYS A 51 -23.50 -10.26 -9.35
CA LYS A 51 -22.12 -10.65 -9.00
C LYS A 51 -21.10 -9.84 -9.80
N ASP A 52 -21.32 -9.70 -11.11
CA ASP A 52 -20.46 -8.91 -12.00
C ASP A 52 -20.35 -7.46 -11.54
N LYS A 53 -21.48 -6.79 -11.28
CA LYS A 53 -21.49 -5.42 -10.75
C LYS A 53 -20.76 -5.28 -9.42
N SER A 54 -20.98 -6.22 -8.49
CA SER A 54 -20.33 -6.20 -7.18
C SER A 54 -18.81 -6.37 -7.30
N LEU A 55 -18.36 -7.30 -8.16
CA LEU A 55 -16.93 -7.49 -8.42
C LEU A 55 -16.31 -6.28 -9.11
N GLN A 56 -17.01 -5.68 -10.06
CA GLN A 56 -16.56 -4.46 -10.74
C GLN A 56 -16.39 -3.31 -9.75
N GLU A 57 -17.33 -3.12 -8.81
CA GLU A 57 -17.23 -2.12 -7.75
C GLU A 57 -16.05 -2.38 -6.82
N GLN A 58 -15.85 -3.63 -6.39
CA GLN A 58 -14.69 -4.01 -5.58
C GLN A 58 -13.37 -3.76 -6.31
N ASN A 59 -13.29 -4.10 -7.59
CA ASN A 59 -12.10 -3.87 -8.42
C ASN A 59 -11.82 -2.38 -8.55
N ASN A 60 -12.83 -1.56 -8.85
CA ASN A 60 -12.69 -0.10 -8.93
C ASN A 60 -12.19 0.50 -7.61
N ASN A 61 -12.73 0.03 -6.47
CA ASN A 61 -12.31 0.48 -5.15
C ASN A 61 -10.85 0.09 -4.86
N LEU A 62 -10.44 -1.12 -5.22
CA LEU A 62 -9.05 -1.57 -5.07
C LEU A 62 -8.11 -0.78 -5.98
N ALA A 63 -8.48 -0.57 -7.24
CA ALA A 63 -7.70 0.23 -8.18
C ALA A 63 -7.51 1.67 -7.68
N LYS A 64 -8.54 2.26 -7.07
CA LYS A 64 -8.44 3.59 -6.44
C LYS A 64 -7.46 3.58 -5.26
N LYS A 65 -7.58 2.60 -4.36
CA LYS A 65 -6.67 2.45 -3.21
C LYS A 65 -5.22 2.23 -3.62
N ILE A 66 -4.97 1.48 -4.70
CA ILE A 66 -3.63 1.27 -5.26
C ILE A 66 -3.06 2.62 -5.72
N LYS A 67 -3.83 3.37 -6.52
CA LYS A 67 -3.40 4.70 -7.00
C LYS A 67 -3.15 5.69 -5.86
N GLU A 68 -3.96 5.66 -4.81
CA GLU A 68 -3.75 6.49 -3.61
C GLU A 68 -2.45 6.12 -2.90
N LYS A 69 -2.20 4.82 -2.65
CA LYS A 69 -0.95 4.35 -2.04
C LYS A 69 0.29 4.64 -2.88
N GLU A 70 0.19 4.53 -4.20
CA GLU A 70 1.29 4.89 -5.11
C GLU A 70 1.62 6.39 -5.02
N LYS A 71 0.60 7.25 -4.92
CA LYS A 71 0.80 8.69 -4.72
C LYS A 71 1.39 9.00 -3.34
N GLU A 72 0.91 8.35 -2.28
CA GLU A 72 1.46 8.50 -0.93
C GLU A 72 2.94 8.10 -0.89
N LYS A 73 3.31 6.99 -1.53
CA LYS A 73 4.71 6.56 -1.65
C LYS A 73 5.56 7.56 -2.42
N ALA A 74 5.09 8.02 -3.59
CA ALA A 74 5.81 9.01 -4.39
C ALA A 74 6.00 10.34 -3.63
N MET A 75 5.00 10.75 -2.84
CA MET A 75 5.09 11.95 -2.00
C MET A 75 6.08 11.75 -0.84
N ALA A 76 6.06 10.59 -0.18
CA ALA A 76 7.01 10.26 0.88
C ALA A 76 8.45 10.20 0.36
N GLU A 77 8.68 9.58 -0.81
CA GLU A 77 10.01 9.57 -1.46
C GLU A 77 10.48 10.99 -1.81
N GLN A 78 9.58 11.87 -2.27
CA GLN A 78 9.91 13.26 -2.54
C GLN A 78 10.24 14.04 -1.27
N GLU A 79 9.52 13.81 -0.17
CA GLU A 79 9.78 14.45 1.13
C GLU A 79 11.12 13.99 1.71
N ASP A 80 11.45 12.69 1.61
CA ASP A 80 12.71 12.12 2.07
C ASP A 80 13.91 12.74 1.32
N LEU A 81 13.80 12.90 -0.01
CA LEU A 81 14.81 13.61 -0.81
C LEU A 81 14.99 15.07 -0.40
N LEU A 82 13.91 15.80 -0.07
CA LEU A 82 14.00 17.19 0.38
C LEU A 82 14.65 17.30 1.77
N GLN A 83 14.37 16.35 2.66
CA GLN A 83 14.97 16.31 3.99
C GLN A 83 16.47 15.97 3.95
N GLU A 84 16.88 15.03 3.08
CA GLU A 84 18.30 14.71 2.86
C GLU A 84 19.08 15.95 2.36
N ASN A 85 18.53 16.67 1.37
CA ASN A 85 19.15 17.89 0.86
C ASN A 85 19.27 18.99 1.93
N GLN A 86 18.24 19.21 2.75
CA GLN A 86 18.32 20.16 3.87
C GLN A 86 19.35 19.74 4.94
N ALA A 87 19.51 18.45 5.22
CA ALA A 87 20.49 17.95 6.17
C ALA A 87 21.93 18.11 5.64
N LEU A 88 22.14 17.91 4.33
CA LEU A 88 23.40 18.17 3.65
C LEU A 88 23.75 19.66 3.66
N ASP A 89 22.77 20.54 3.42
CA ASP A 89 22.95 22.00 3.49
C ASP A 89 23.28 22.46 4.91
N ALA A 90 22.59 21.96 5.94
CA ALA A 90 22.87 22.28 7.33
C ALA A 90 24.28 21.80 7.78
N SER A 91 24.70 20.63 7.31
CA SER A 91 26.04 20.10 7.57
C SER A 91 27.13 20.94 6.90
N THR A 92 26.87 21.42 5.69
CA THR A 92 27.77 22.31 4.95
C THR A 92 27.95 23.64 5.68
N LEU A 93 26.85 24.26 6.14
CA LEU A 93 26.89 25.51 6.92
C LEU A 93 27.67 25.36 8.24
N LEU A 94 27.54 24.23 8.92
CA LEU A 94 28.23 23.97 10.19
C LEU A 94 29.74 23.77 9.98
N LEU A 95 30.14 23.14 8.87
CA LEU A 95 31.54 22.99 8.48
C LEU A 95 32.17 24.35 8.12
N GLU A 96 31.43 25.19 7.38
CA GLU A 96 31.83 26.56 7.02
C GLU A 96 32.09 27.40 8.28
N GLN A 97 31.21 27.29 9.29
CA GLN A 97 31.36 28.02 10.55
C GLN A 97 32.54 27.52 11.40
N ARG A 98 32.88 26.21 11.34
CA ARG A 98 34.08 25.69 12.01
C ARG A 98 35.37 26.20 11.37
N LEU A 99 35.39 26.37 10.05
CA LEU A 99 36.57 26.89 9.34
C LEU A 99 36.85 28.36 9.72
N GLN A 100 35.80 29.16 9.95
CA GLN A 100 35.94 30.57 10.33
C GLN A 100 36.50 30.81 11.74
N LEU A 101 36.31 29.87 12.68
CA LEU A 101 36.81 30.01 14.06
C LEU A 101 38.29 29.65 14.23
N SER A 102 38.97 29.17 13.19
CA SER A 102 40.35 28.69 13.26
C SER A 102 41.42 29.80 13.25
N ASN A 103 41.03 31.05 13.01
CA ASN A 103 41.98 32.08 12.56
C ASN A 103 42.41 33.09 13.64
N THR A 104 42.13 32.83 14.92
CA THR A 104 42.58 33.70 16.02
C THR A 104 43.57 32.98 16.92
N ILE A 105 44.80 32.79 16.40
CA ILE A 105 45.98 32.65 17.26
C ILE A 105 46.29 34.05 17.78
N SER A 106 45.77 34.37 18.96
CA SER A 106 46.33 35.45 19.78
C SER A 106 47.36 34.82 20.73
N ILE A 107 48.63 35.10 20.47
CA ILE A 107 49.75 34.81 21.38
C ILE A 107 49.89 36.03 22.32
N PRO A 108 49.75 35.86 23.64
CA PRO A 108 50.47 36.65 24.62
C PRO A 108 51.51 35.73 25.29
N GLU A 109 52.72 36.10 25.67
CA GLU A 109 53.36 37.38 25.95
C GLU A 109 54.83 37.05 26.29
N ALA A 110 55.77 37.98 26.11
CA ALA A 110 57.02 37.97 26.87
C ALA A 110 57.48 39.41 27.06
N ARG A 111 56.93 40.06 28.08
CA ARG A 111 57.54 41.24 28.69
C ARG A 111 58.11 40.84 30.04
N ASP A 112 59.43 40.86 30.06
CA ASP A 112 60.32 40.88 31.22
C ASP A 112 59.80 41.82 32.32
N LYS A 113 59.71 41.32 33.56
CA LYS A 113 59.62 42.12 34.79
C LYS A 113 59.89 41.25 36.03
N THR A 114 60.91 41.68 36.76
CA THR A 114 61.46 41.14 38.00
C THR A 114 60.56 41.37 39.22
N CYS A 115 60.75 40.47 40.20
CA CYS A 115 60.65 40.63 41.66
C CYS A 115 59.29 40.45 42.39
N GLU A 116 59.33 39.37 43.19
CA GLU A 116 58.80 39.11 44.54
C GLU A 116 57.31 38.83 44.81
N ASP A 117 57.15 37.68 45.50
CA ASP A 117 56.16 37.26 46.51
C ASP A 117 54.87 36.48 46.14
N PRO A 118 54.43 35.54 47.02
CA PRO A 118 53.83 34.28 46.59
C PRO A 118 52.35 34.13 46.98
N VAL A 119 51.51 33.76 46.01
CA VAL A 119 50.20 33.10 46.24
C VAL A 119 49.89 32.18 45.06
N THR A 120 49.76 30.87 45.30
CA THR A 120 49.24 29.88 44.33
C THR A 120 47.79 30.22 43.93
N PRO A 121 47.41 30.13 42.64
CA PRO A 121 46.59 28.98 42.24
C PRO A 121 46.73 28.49 40.77
N THR A 122 46.32 27.23 40.59
CA THR A 122 45.93 26.50 39.37
C THR A 122 45.60 27.29 38.09
N HIS A 123 46.20 26.91 36.94
CA HIS A 123 45.52 26.98 35.64
C HIS A 123 46.22 26.13 34.55
N ASN A 124 45.52 25.07 34.11
CA ASN A 124 45.23 24.80 32.70
C ASN A 124 46.40 24.48 31.73
N ARG A 125 46.60 23.19 31.48
CA ARG A 125 47.23 22.69 30.25
C ARG A 125 46.19 21.98 29.39
N VAL A 126 45.32 22.75 28.75
CA VAL A 126 44.64 22.28 27.53
C VAL A 126 45.67 22.25 26.42
N ASN A 127 45.98 21.05 25.93
CA ASN A 127 46.22 20.74 24.52
C ASN A 127 46.51 19.23 24.39
N ALA A 128 45.47 18.43 24.58
CA ALA A 128 45.42 17.04 24.11
C ALA A 128 44.25 16.94 23.11
N LEU A 129 44.47 17.43 21.89
CA LEU A 129 43.53 17.34 20.77
C LEU A 129 43.70 16.03 19.99
N LEU A 130 43.87 14.90 20.69
CA LEU A 130 43.89 13.58 20.05
C LEU A 130 42.84 12.67 20.69
N PRO A 131 41.84 12.21 19.91
CA PRO A 131 40.81 11.31 20.42
C PRO A 131 41.39 9.94 20.81
N ALA A 132 40.81 9.34 21.86
CA ALA A 132 41.33 8.17 22.57
C ALA A 132 41.56 6.91 21.71
N TRP A 133 40.93 6.77 20.54
CA TRP A 133 41.16 5.64 19.62
C TRP A 133 42.55 5.69 18.97
N MET A 134 43.16 6.87 18.88
CA MET A 134 44.44 7.08 18.21
C MET A 134 45.65 6.77 19.09
N LEU A 135 45.44 6.56 20.40
CA LEU A 135 46.49 6.28 21.38
C LEU A 135 46.70 4.77 21.64
N ARG A 136 46.06 3.87 20.86
CA ARG A 136 46.07 2.42 21.11
C ARG A 136 47.22 1.61 20.49
N HIS A 137 48.32 2.23 20.04
CA HIS A 137 49.43 1.48 19.42
C HIS A 137 50.84 1.90 19.87
N LEU A 138 50.97 2.55 21.03
CA LEU A 138 52.29 2.93 21.57
C LEU A 138 52.42 2.54 23.05
N ASN A 139 52.03 1.32 23.39
CA ASN A 139 52.42 0.72 24.66
C ASN A 139 52.63 -0.78 24.46
N ASP A 140 53.75 -1.11 23.83
CA ASP A 140 54.49 -2.37 23.98
C ASP A 140 55.93 -2.00 24.35
#